data_AF-A0A967IAK6-F1
#
_entry.id   AF-A0A967IAK6-F1
#
_cell.length_a   1.000
_cell.length_b   1.000
_cell.length_c   1.000
_cell.angle_alpha   90.00
_cell.angle_beta   90.00
_cell.angle_gamma   90.00
#
_symmetry.space_group_name_H-M   'P 1'
#
loop_
_entity.id
_entity.type
_entity.pdbx_description
1 polymer ?
#
loop_
_entity_poly.entity_id
_entity_poly.type
_entity_poly.pdbx_seq_one_letter_code
_entity_poly.pdbx_strand_id
1 'polypeptide(L)'
;MKSVALLIVLVLGAAATGSAADPYDPKQYDEIIEKRCTICHTRERIETAIEEGRDMNEILGKMMKMGATLTDREQEVLGTFWGSPTKK
;
A
#
# COMPACT_ATOMS: atom_id res chain seq x y z
N MET A 1 45.15 43.81 10.42
CA MET A 1 44.20 44.02 9.31
C MET A 1 44.65 43.11 8.17
N LYS A 2 44.12 41.91 7.97
CA LYS A 2 42.79 41.65 7.40
C LYS A 2 42.25 40.33 7.97
N SER A 3 41.16 40.46 8.72
CA SER A 3 40.20 39.39 9.00
C SER A 3 39.55 38.91 7.69
N VAL A 4 38.74 37.85 7.80
CA VAL A 4 37.76 37.31 6.83
C VAL A 4 38.21 35.97 6.27
N ALA A 5 37.46 34.88 6.34
CA ALA A 5 36.37 34.45 7.20
C ALA A 5 36.28 32.95 6.93
N LEU A 6 36.23 32.17 8.00
CA LEU A 6 36.06 30.73 7.97
C LEU A 6 34.62 30.45 7.51
N LEU A 7 34.42 30.01 6.26
CA LEU A 7 33.11 29.53 5.81
C LEU A 7 33.06 28.00 5.89
N ILE A 8 32.75 27.52 7.10
CA ILE A 8 32.23 26.17 7.31
C ILE A 8 30.83 26.14 6.70
N VAL A 9 30.70 25.56 5.51
CA VAL A 9 29.39 25.25 4.94
C VAL A 9 28.89 23.97 5.61
N LEU A 10 28.23 24.14 6.76
CA LEU A 10 27.47 23.10 7.44
C LEU A 10 26.18 22.87 6.64
N VAL A 11 26.23 21.98 5.63
CA VAL A 11 25.03 21.50 4.94
C VAL A 11 24.32 20.53 5.89
N LEU A 12 23.41 21.08 6.71
CA LEU A 12 22.43 20.30 7.45
C LEU A 12 21.39 19.77 6.45
N GLY A 13 21.69 18.62 5.84
CA GLY A 13 20.72 17.87 5.04
C GLY A 13 19.65 17.28 5.95
N ALA A 14 18.50 17.94 6.05
CA ALA A 14 17.31 17.38 6.69
C ALA A 14 16.85 16.16 5.89
N ALA A 15 17.08 14.96 6.42
CA ALA A 15 16.43 13.76 5.92
C ALA A 15 14.93 13.87 6.24
N ALA A 16 14.12 14.25 5.26
CA ALA A 16 12.69 14.05 5.31
C ALA A 16 12.43 12.55 5.31
N THR A 17 12.36 11.93 6.49
CA THR A 17 11.83 10.59 6.66
C THR A 17 10.33 10.67 6.39
N GLY A 18 9.95 10.58 5.11
CA GLY A 18 8.60 10.20 4.75
C GLY A 18 8.40 8.79 5.29
N SER A 19 7.70 8.68 6.42
CA SER A 19 7.21 7.39 6.90
C SER A 19 6.31 6.83 5.81
N ALA A 20 6.79 5.84 5.06
CA ALA A 20 5.88 5.01 4.29
C ALA A 20 4.80 4.50 5.27
N ALA A 21 3.53 4.58 4.87
CA ALA A 21 2.46 4.04 5.70
C ALA A 21 2.78 2.57 6.06
N ASP A 22 2.32 2.09 7.20
CA ASP A 22 2.53 0.70 7.61
C ASP A 22 1.61 -0.22 6.79
N PRO A 23 2.15 -1.21 6.03
CA PRO A 23 1.30 -2.14 5.26
C PRO A 23 0.43 -3.05 6.13
N TYR A 24 0.71 -3.13 7.44
CA TYR A 24 -0.07 -3.89 8.41
C TYR A 24 -1.17 -3.05 9.08
N ASP A 25 -1.39 -1.79 8.68
CA ASP A 25 -2.47 -0.95 9.22
C ASP A 25 -3.85 -1.47 8.80
N PRO A 26 -4.68 -2.01 9.74
CA PRO A 26 -6.01 -2.53 9.42
C PRO A 26 -6.94 -1.45 8.87
N LYS A 27 -6.77 -0.19 9.27
CA LYS A 27 -7.58 0.91 8.76
C LYS A 27 -7.27 1.16 7.28
N GLN A 28 -6.00 1.06 6.88
CA GLN A 28 -5.61 1.18 5.48
C GLN A 28 -6.22 0.04 4.65
N TYR A 29 -6.18 -1.19 5.15
CA TYR A 29 -6.83 -2.34 4.53
C TYR A 29 -8.34 -2.11 4.32
N ASP A 30 -9.05 -1.72 5.37
CA ASP A 30 -10.50 -1.48 5.33
C ASP A 30 -10.86 -0.39 4.32
N GLU A 31 -10.09 0.70 4.28
CA GLU A 31 -10.29 1.78 3.32
C GLU A 31 -10.11 1.32 1.87
N ILE A 32 -9.15 0.44 1.60
CA ILE A 32 -8.92 -0.09 0.25
C ILE A 32 -10.09 -0.98 -0.17
N ILE A 33 -10.54 -1.87 0.71
CA ILE A 33 -11.69 -2.74 0.42
C ILE A 33 -12.91 -1.88 0.07
N GLU A 34 -13.23 -0.87 0.88
CA GLU A 34 -14.39 0.01 0.65
C GLU A 34 -14.26 0.89 -0.59
N LYS A 35 -13.06 1.39 -0.91
CA LYS A 35 -12.90 2.33 -2.02
C LYS A 35 -12.67 1.63 -3.35
N ARG A 36 -12.16 0.40 -3.37
CA ARG A 36 -11.71 -0.29 -4.58
C ARG A 36 -12.51 -1.54 -4.88
N CYS A 37 -12.79 -2.34 -3.86
CA CYS A 37 -13.33 -3.68 -4.05
C CYS A 37 -14.87 -3.71 -3.97
N THR A 38 -15.49 -2.74 -3.29
CA THR A 38 -16.96 -2.70 -3.15
C THR A 38 -17.68 -1.91 -4.24
N ILE A 39 -16.95 -1.32 -5.21
CA ILE A 39 -17.54 -0.61 -6.34
C ILE A 39 -18.45 -1.53 -7.18
N CYS A 40 -18.06 -2.79 -7.36
CA CYS A 40 -18.72 -3.72 -8.28
C CYS A 40 -19.47 -4.88 -7.59
N HIS A 41 -19.15 -5.20 -6.34
CA HIS A 41 -19.79 -6.27 -5.57
C HIS A 41 -19.69 -6.02 -4.06
N THR A 42 -20.42 -6.76 -3.24
CA THR A 42 -20.46 -6.55 -1.79
C THR A 42 -19.15 -6.94 -1.09
N ARG A 43 -18.91 -6.37 0.10
CA ARG A 43 -17.82 -6.76 1.00
C ARG A 43 -17.96 -8.23 1.44
N GLU A 44 -19.17 -8.67 1.74
CA GLU A 44 -19.44 -10.05 2.17
C GLU A 44 -18.95 -11.08 1.14
N ARG A 45 -19.11 -10.82 -0.16
CA ARG A 45 -18.56 -11.69 -1.21
C ARG A 45 -17.03 -11.82 -1.16
N ILE A 46 -16.34 -10.76 -0.73
CA ILE A 46 -14.88 -10.74 -0.57
C ILE A 46 -14.50 -11.56 0.67
N GLU A 47 -15.19 -11.32 1.78
CA GLU A 47 -14.98 -12.02 3.06
C GLU A 47 -15.21 -13.52 2.89
N THR A 48 -16.30 -13.94 2.24
CA THR A 48 -16.55 -15.35 1.92
C THR A 48 -15.38 -15.96 1.14
N ALA A 49 -14.81 -15.25 0.16
CA ALA A 49 -13.68 -15.79 -0.60
C ALA A 49 -12.42 -15.97 0.25
N ILE A 50 -12.20 -15.07 1.22
CA ILE A 50 -11.10 -15.15 2.18
C ILE A 50 -11.32 -16.32 3.16
N GLU A 51 -12.54 -16.45 3.71
CA GLU A 51 -12.92 -17.54 4.62
C GLU A 51 -12.84 -18.93 3.96
N GLU A 52 -13.18 -19.00 2.67
CA GLU A 52 -13.02 -20.20 1.83
C GLU A 52 -11.53 -20.52 1.52
N GLY A 53 -10.59 -19.66 1.92
CA GLY A 53 -9.16 -19.85 1.67
C GLY A 53 -8.80 -19.80 0.18
N ARG A 54 -9.55 -19.04 -0.62
CA ARG A 54 -9.31 -18.94 -2.06
C ARG A 54 -8.04 -18.16 -2.35
N ASP A 55 -7.43 -18.42 -3.51
CA ASP A 55 -6.26 -17.66 -3.95
C ASP A 55 -6.67 -16.22 -4.30
N MET A 56 -6.42 -15.32 -3.35
CA MET A 56 -6.77 -13.91 -3.49
C MET A 56 -5.93 -13.19 -4.55
N ASN A 57 -4.76 -13.71 -4.92
CA ASN A 57 -3.93 -13.12 -5.98
C ASN A 57 -4.53 -13.42 -7.34
N GLU A 58 -5.03 -14.64 -7.53
CA GLU A 58 -5.77 -15.00 -8.75
C GLU A 58 -7.06 -14.17 -8.86
N ILE A 59 -7.78 -14.00 -7.75
CA ILE A 59 -9.00 -13.18 -7.71
C ILE A 59 -8.70 -11.71 -8.03
N LEU A 60 -7.70 -11.10 -7.39
CA LEU A 60 -7.28 -9.72 -7.70
C LEU A 60 -6.89 -9.57 -9.16
N GLY A 61 -6.10 -10.49 -9.71
CA GLY A 61 -5.73 -10.47 -11.11
C GLY A 61 -6.94 -10.51 -12.05
N LYS A 62 -7.99 -11.25 -11.70
CA LYS A 62 -9.28 -11.23 -12.43
C LYS A 62 -9.99 -9.88 -12.28
N MET A 63 -10.05 -9.33 -11.06
CA MET A 63 -10.70 -8.03 -10.84
C MET A 63 -10.01 -6.91 -11.63
N MET A 64 -8.68 -6.92 -11.67
CA MET A 64 -7.90 -5.94 -12.44
C MET A 64 -8.14 -6.08 -13.95
N LYS A 65 -8.22 -7.31 -14.47
CA LYS A 65 -8.63 -7.57 -15.87
C LYS A 65 -10.06 -7.10 -16.19
N MET A 66 -10.93 -7.04 -15.18
CA MET A 66 -12.30 -6.55 -15.31
C MET A 66 -12.44 -5.04 -15.04
N GLY A 67 -11.32 -4.34 -14.77
CA GLY A 67 -11.29 -2.88 -14.65
C GLY A 67 -10.98 -2.34 -13.26
N ALA A 68 -10.76 -3.19 -12.25
CA ALA A 68 -10.27 -2.72 -10.96
C ALA A 68 -8.86 -2.11 -11.12
N THR A 69 -8.65 -0.92 -10.55
CA THR A 69 -7.34 -0.27 -10.55
C THR A 69 -6.82 -0.23 -9.13
N LEU A 70 -5.66 -0.84 -8.91
CA LEU A 70 -4.95 -0.86 -7.63
C LEU A 70 -3.52 -0.38 -7.87
N THR A 71 -3.05 0.50 -7.02
CA THR A 71 -1.63 0.87 -6.95
C THR A 71 -0.79 -0.28 -6.39
N ASP A 72 0.51 -0.27 -6.63
CA ASP A 72 1.45 -1.26 -6.05
C ASP A 72 1.34 -1.29 -4.51
N ARG A 73 1.12 -0.12 -3.91
CA ARG A 73 0.95 0.00 -2.48
C ARG A 73 -0.35 -0.61 -1.96
N GLU A 74 -1.47 -0.37 -2.66
CA GLU A 74 -2.74 -0.97 -2.27
C GLU A 74 -2.69 -2.50 -2.43
N GLN A 75 -2.00 -3.00 -3.46
CA GLN A 75 -1.74 -4.43 -3.62
C GLN A 75 -0.95 -4.97 -2.43
N GLU A 76 0.19 -4.35 -2.08
CA GLU A 76 1.03 -4.73 -0.93
C GLU A 76 0.24 -4.82 0.38
N VAL A 77 -0.57 -3.80 0.70
CA VAL A 77 -1.43 -3.80 1.89
C VAL A 77 -2.37 -5.00 1.85
N LEU A 78 -3.14 -5.15 0.78
CA LEU A 78 -4.19 -6.17 0.71
C LEU A 78 -3.64 -7.58 0.96
N GLY A 79 -2.51 -7.94 0.34
CA GLY A 79 -1.93 -9.26 0.56
C GLY A 79 -0.97 -9.39 1.74
N THR A 80 -0.81 -8.33 2.53
CA THR A 80 -0.35 -8.48 3.92
C THR A 80 -1.41 -9.20 4.77
N PHE A 81 -2.71 -9.00 4.47
CA PHE A 81 -3.82 -9.57 5.25
C PHE A 81 -4.29 -10.96 4.76
N TRP A 82 -4.19 -11.27 3.47
CA TRP A 82 -4.58 -12.59 2.93
C TRP A 82 -3.42 -13.48 2.46
N GLY A 83 -2.20 -12.93 2.30
CA GLY A 83 -0.98 -13.59 1.76
C GLY A 83 -1.00 -13.93 0.26
N SER A 84 0.02 -13.69 -0.58
CA SER A 84 0.89 -12.51 -0.78
C SER A 84 0.62 -11.92 -2.18
N PRO A 85 0.51 -10.59 -2.35
CA PRO A 85 0.14 -9.91 -3.61
C PRO A 85 1.37 -9.46 -4.43
N THR A 86 2.56 -9.55 -3.83
CA THR A 86 3.84 -9.05 -4.34
C THR A 86 4.92 -10.05 -3.98
N LYS A 87 4.97 -11.19 -4.67
CA LYS A 87 6.25 -11.93 -4.70
C LYS A 87 7.21 -11.12 -5.57
N LYS A 88 8.31 -10.66 -4.95
CA LYS A 88 9.47 -10.10 -5.66
C LYS A 88 10.03 -11.12 -6.64
#